data_AF-A0A956PJP0-F1
#
_entry.id   AF-A0A956PJP0-F1
#
_cell.length_a   1.000
_cell.length_b   1.000
_cell.length_c   1.000
_cell.angle_alpha   90.00
_cell.angle_beta   90.00
_cell.angle_gamma   90.00
#
_symmetry.space_group_name_H-M   'P 1'
#
loop_
_entity.id
_entity.type
_entity.pdbx_description
1 polymer ?
#
loop_
_entity_poly.entity_id
_entity_poly.type
_entity_poly.pdbx_seq_one_letter_code
_entity_poly.pdbx_strand_id
1 'polypeptide(L)'
;MCNSVQHNHAQRACQTQPKRVDRSPEKAYRVETVKGADGSEQVLSVKDAGREIRQDEVVLQSTPFGLDCAEGGTDEVYLERYVAESALSEKEQAKYTEKLLQGKPEWEGAEVRTLINQGPTENRIDLTIVGDGYTEAEKARFFSDARRLTDDMFVGQTFASYLPLFNVHAVFVPSNESGLTDVERKDTALGLYRSPQGSKRGVMPGNRGAIERALNLAPDTDYPILVANDDFYGGLGGRYAITTRSHNSGTMVLRHELGHNFGRVGEEYDGGQVYRGANHSSSKNVPWTQWMDGEGKVHEAKSLARGYPWQNLKEGPVNVDFNVPEGDEKGPMQIGIDISSVGWETPGDVEIMVDGKPQKYEGVYTEDRSFFRLKDAQSLPAGKHRITITEKNADGDNVLASVRVNAYPADYDFTADRVGGYPSFDAYGRHVGYRPTHESCLMRNMRSTEFCSVDKENMWHEFLNRVDLIDEVKVTPVMGKDGKVERLISVETPDLEGLSVRWFGEEKSEDGSTREVQLNHLQGQSQWIAHDGEDAGKYRVEVSFAND
;
A
#
# COMPACT_ATOMS: atom_id res chain seq x y z
N MET A 1 -2.61 -32.06 7.59
CA MET A 1 -3.76 -31.74 8.46
C MET A 1 -3.51 -30.35 9.04
N CYS A 2 -4.03 -29.31 8.39
CA CYS A 2 -4.04 -27.95 8.93
C CYS A 2 -5.46 -27.69 9.44
N ASN A 3 -5.61 -27.54 10.75
CA ASN A 3 -6.86 -27.12 11.34
C ASN A 3 -7.05 -25.63 11.02
N SER A 4 -8.18 -25.33 10.37
CA SER A 4 -8.67 -23.98 10.18
C SER A 4 -8.94 -23.34 11.53
N VAL A 5 -8.07 -22.43 11.97
CA VAL A 5 -8.39 -21.51 13.07
C VAL A 5 -9.29 -20.43 12.48
N GLN A 6 -10.58 -20.54 12.74
CA GLN A 6 -11.56 -19.47 12.49
C GLN A 6 -11.10 -18.21 13.23
N HIS A 7 -10.51 -17.27 12.51
CA HIS A 7 -10.27 -15.91 13.00
C HIS A 7 -11.58 -15.14 12.93
N ASN A 8 -12.48 -15.45 13.86
CA ASN A 8 -13.71 -14.72 14.10
C ASN A 8 -13.46 -13.59 15.10
N HIS A 9 -12.76 -12.53 14.68
CA HIS A 9 -12.80 -11.24 15.37
C HIS A 9 -12.48 -10.09 14.41
N ALA A 10 -13.46 -9.70 13.59
CA ALA A 10 -13.66 -8.33 13.11
C ALA A 10 -14.91 -8.28 12.20
N GLN A 11 -16.09 -8.54 12.76
CA GLN A 11 -17.34 -8.20 12.08
C GLN A 11 -18.28 -7.46 13.03
N ARG A 12 -18.21 -6.13 12.91
CA ARG A 12 -19.27 -5.12 13.07
C ARG A 12 -18.64 -3.80 13.54
N ALA A 13 -17.94 -3.13 12.63
CA ALA A 13 -17.85 -1.67 12.69
C ALA A 13 -18.88 -1.13 11.69
N CYS A 14 -20.16 -1.24 12.05
CA CYS A 14 -21.09 -0.21 11.62
C CYS A 14 -20.56 1.05 12.29
N GLN A 15 -20.07 2.02 11.53
CA GLN A 15 -19.53 3.28 12.03
C GLN A 15 -20.64 4.03 12.79
N THR A 16 -20.88 3.67 14.04
CA THR A 16 -21.35 4.64 15.02
C THR A 16 -20.14 5.51 15.29
N GLN A 17 -20.09 6.68 14.65
CA GLN A 17 -19.16 7.73 15.06
C GLN A 17 -19.26 7.84 16.60
N PRO A 18 -18.16 7.68 17.35
CA PRO A 18 -18.19 7.89 18.79
C PRO A 18 -18.72 9.31 19.01
N LYS A 19 -19.65 9.47 19.97
CA LYS A 19 -20.13 10.79 20.38
C LYS A 19 -18.90 11.68 20.59
N ARG A 20 -18.75 12.72 19.74
CA ARG A 20 -17.69 13.73 19.89
C ARG A 20 -17.84 14.34 21.28
N VAL A 21 -17.02 13.88 22.22
CA VAL A 21 -16.74 14.64 23.43
C VAL A 21 -15.82 15.74 22.96
N ASP A 22 -16.33 16.97 22.88
CA ASP A 22 -15.55 18.13 22.49
C ASP A 22 -14.59 18.47 23.63
N ARG A 23 -13.43 17.79 23.66
CA ARG A 23 -12.33 18.11 24.56
C ARG A 23 -11.46 19.19 23.92
N SER A 24 -10.85 20.01 24.76
CA SER A 24 -9.81 20.93 24.33
C SER A 24 -8.66 20.15 23.66
N PRO A 25 -8.10 20.65 22.55
CA PRO A 25 -6.87 20.11 21.99
C PRO A 25 -5.78 20.04 23.07
N GLU A 26 -5.05 18.93 23.11
CA GLU A 26 -3.90 18.76 24.00
C GLU A 26 -2.74 18.07 23.29
N LYS A 27 -1.55 18.23 23.85
CA LYS A 27 -0.32 17.61 23.33
C LYS A 27 -0.45 16.09 23.31
N ALA A 28 0.14 15.50 22.28
CA ALA A 28 0.14 14.06 22.08
C ALA A 28 1.54 13.54 21.74
N TYR A 29 1.73 12.26 22.02
CA TYR A 29 2.86 11.46 21.55
C TYR A 29 2.44 10.66 20.34
N ARG A 30 3.31 10.53 19.33
CA ARG A 30 3.18 9.51 18.29
C ARG A 30 3.92 8.25 18.75
N VAL A 31 3.18 7.17 18.89
CA VAL A 31 3.67 5.93 19.52
C VAL A 31 3.56 4.79 18.53
N GLU A 32 4.67 4.10 18.35
CA GLU A 32 4.75 2.88 17.55
C GLU A 32 4.84 1.67 18.47
N THR A 33 3.94 0.71 18.30
CA THR A 33 3.93 -0.51 19.09
C THR A 33 3.74 -1.76 18.26
N VAL A 34 4.14 -2.89 18.82
CA VAL A 34 3.77 -4.21 18.33
C VAL A 34 2.99 -4.93 19.40
N LYS A 35 1.80 -5.36 19.01
CA LYS A 35 0.87 -6.08 19.87
C LYS A 35 0.90 -7.56 19.52
N GLY A 36 1.25 -8.40 20.49
CA GLY A 36 1.22 -9.85 20.35
C GLY A 36 -0.19 -10.44 20.49
N ALA A 37 -0.34 -11.71 20.13
CA ALA A 37 -1.59 -12.45 20.25
C ALA A 37 -2.13 -12.56 21.68
N ASP A 38 -1.22 -12.55 22.67
CA ASP A 38 -1.53 -12.57 24.10
C ASP A 38 -1.99 -11.20 24.64
N GLY A 39 -2.03 -10.18 23.78
CA GLY A 39 -2.38 -8.81 24.12
C GLY A 39 -1.22 -8.01 24.72
N SER A 40 -0.03 -8.58 24.85
CA SER A 40 1.17 -7.84 25.25
C SER A 40 1.53 -6.79 24.19
N GLU A 41 2.03 -5.64 24.63
CA GLU A 41 2.35 -4.52 23.74
C GLU A 41 3.78 -4.04 23.99
N GLN A 42 4.61 -4.12 22.96
CA GLN A 42 5.99 -3.64 22.96
C GLN A 42 6.06 -2.28 22.27
N VAL A 43 6.55 -1.26 23.00
CA VAL A 43 6.79 0.08 22.43
C VAL A 43 8.12 0.08 21.66
N LEU A 44 8.05 0.35 20.37
CA LEU A 44 9.19 0.43 19.48
C LEU A 44 9.78 1.84 19.50
N SER A 45 8.99 2.83 19.12
CA SER A 45 9.39 4.24 19.07
C SER A 45 8.35 5.13 19.79
N VAL A 46 8.81 6.30 20.24
CA VAL A 46 7.97 7.39 20.72
C VAL A 46 8.54 8.67 20.14
N LYS A 47 7.68 9.48 19.52
CA LYS A 47 8.01 10.78 18.91
C LYS A 47 7.01 11.82 19.38
N ASP A 48 7.37 13.09 19.30
CA ASP A 48 6.39 14.17 19.46
C ASP A 48 5.39 14.08 18.31
N ALA A 49 4.09 14.23 18.59
CA ALA A 49 3.09 14.17 17.52
C ALA A 49 3.17 15.37 16.57
N GLY A 50 3.81 16.48 16.98
CA GLY A 50 3.85 17.74 16.26
C GLY A 50 2.48 18.43 16.15
N ARG A 51 1.45 17.86 16.80
CA ARG A 51 0.06 18.31 16.74
C ARG A 51 -0.68 17.97 18.02
N GLU A 52 -1.77 18.68 18.23
CA GLU A 52 -2.69 18.43 19.34
C GLU A 52 -3.86 17.54 18.90
N ILE A 53 -4.33 16.67 19.79
CA ILE A 53 -5.51 15.82 19.53
C ILE A 53 -6.62 16.12 20.54
N ARG A 54 -7.86 15.79 20.18
CA ARG A 54 -9.05 15.97 21.04
C ARG A 54 -9.58 14.67 21.64
N GLN A 55 -8.95 13.54 21.31
CA GLN A 55 -9.32 12.21 21.77
C GLN A 55 -8.17 11.66 22.61
N ASP A 56 -8.47 10.72 23.51
CA ASP A 56 -7.41 10.05 24.30
C ASP A 56 -6.40 9.34 23.39
N GLU A 57 -6.89 8.79 22.27
CA GLU A 57 -6.09 8.07 21.30
C GLU A 57 -6.67 8.20 19.88
N VAL A 58 -5.81 8.33 18.88
CA VAL A 58 -6.16 8.27 17.45
C VAL A 58 -5.28 7.22 16.77
N VAL A 59 -5.88 6.18 16.18
CA VAL A 59 -5.14 5.15 15.44
C VAL A 59 -4.84 5.63 14.03
N LEU A 60 -3.56 5.72 13.70
CA LEU A 60 -3.06 6.10 12.37
C LEU A 60 -2.88 4.87 11.48
N GLN A 61 -2.22 3.85 12.01
CA GLN A 61 -1.93 2.62 11.27
C GLN A 61 -2.23 1.37 12.11
N SER A 62 -2.73 0.34 11.43
CA SER A 62 -2.91 -1.00 11.98
C SER A 62 -2.65 -2.02 10.89
N THR A 63 -1.48 -2.64 10.92
CA THR A 63 -1.00 -3.53 9.87
C THR A 63 -0.45 -4.81 10.50
N PRO A 64 -0.70 -6.01 9.93
CA PRO A 64 0.01 -7.21 10.35
C PRO A 64 1.52 -6.97 10.32
N PHE A 65 2.24 -7.39 11.36
CA PHE A 65 3.67 -7.12 11.45
C PHE A 65 4.46 -7.87 10.36
N GLY A 66 4.15 -9.16 10.16
CA GLY A 66 4.70 -9.96 9.06
C GLY A 66 3.70 -10.98 8.51
N LEU A 67 3.71 -11.15 7.18
CA LEU A 67 2.98 -12.19 6.46
C LEU A 67 3.91 -13.37 6.16
N ASP A 68 4.30 -14.16 7.18
CA ASP A 68 5.16 -15.32 6.93
C ASP A 68 4.42 -16.36 6.06
N CYS A 69 4.96 -16.60 4.85
CA CYS A 69 4.44 -17.54 3.88
C CYS A 69 4.65 -19.02 4.25
N ALA A 70 5.56 -19.33 5.18
CA ALA A 70 5.90 -20.69 5.61
C ALA A 70 5.29 -21.05 6.97
N GLU A 71 5.15 -20.09 7.88
CA GLU A 71 4.67 -20.32 9.26
C GLU A 71 3.33 -19.66 9.60
N GLY A 72 2.56 -19.23 8.59
CA GLY A 72 1.15 -18.85 8.79
C GLY A 72 0.94 -17.46 9.39
N GLY A 73 1.79 -16.49 9.02
CA GLY A 73 1.71 -15.12 9.52
C GLY A 73 2.03 -15.01 11.01
N THR A 74 2.53 -13.85 11.44
CA THR A 74 2.54 -13.55 12.87
C THR A 74 1.17 -12.98 13.23
N ASP A 75 0.57 -13.45 14.33
CA ASP A 75 -0.60 -12.78 14.95
C ASP A 75 -0.23 -11.40 15.54
N GLU A 76 1.03 -10.98 15.39
CA GLU A 76 1.51 -9.65 15.76
C GLU A 76 0.94 -8.57 14.84
N VAL A 77 0.46 -7.49 15.45
CA VAL A 77 -0.04 -6.30 14.75
C VAL A 77 0.84 -5.12 15.11
N TYR A 78 1.35 -4.45 14.07
CA TYR A 78 1.95 -3.13 14.19
C TYR A 78 0.84 -2.08 14.35
N LEU A 79 0.97 -1.24 15.36
CA LEU A 79 0.08 -0.11 15.61
C LEU A 79 0.87 1.18 15.68
N GLU A 80 0.36 2.20 14.99
CA GLU A 80 0.83 3.57 15.12
C GLU A 80 -0.33 4.45 15.56
N ARG A 81 -0.14 5.20 16.65
CA ARG A 81 -1.21 5.97 17.29
C ARG A 81 -0.71 7.31 17.79
N TYR A 82 -1.57 8.32 17.75
CA TYR A 82 -1.43 9.47 18.63
C TYR A 82 -2.05 9.14 19.97
N VAL A 83 -1.33 9.41 21.07
CA VAL A 83 -1.81 9.21 22.44
C VAL A 83 -1.68 10.53 23.19
N ALA A 84 -2.80 11.03 23.71
CA ALA A 84 -2.83 12.26 24.48
C ALA A 84 -1.99 12.12 25.74
N GLU A 85 -1.27 13.17 26.13
CA GLU A 85 -0.44 13.13 27.33
C GLU A 85 -1.27 12.85 28.59
N SER A 86 -2.49 13.39 28.67
CA SER A 86 -3.42 13.14 29.79
C SER A 86 -3.97 11.71 29.86
N ALA A 87 -3.89 10.94 28.75
CA ALA A 87 -4.32 9.56 28.70
C ALA A 87 -3.28 8.57 29.26
N LEU A 88 -2.04 9.03 29.47
CA LEU A 88 -0.93 8.21 29.96
C LEU A 88 -0.82 8.27 31.49
N SER A 89 -0.48 7.14 32.11
CA SER A 89 -0.05 7.13 33.51
C SER A 89 1.30 7.84 33.68
N GLU A 90 1.60 8.34 34.89
CA GLU A 90 2.90 8.98 35.19
C GLU A 90 4.10 8.08 34.81
N LYS A 91 3.94 6.76 34.98
CA LYS A 91 4.97 5.78 34.60
C LYS A 91 5.17 5.68 33.10
N GLU A 92 4.09 5.77 32.32
CA GLU A 92 4.15 5.75 30.86
C GLU A 92 4.72 7.05 30.31
N GLN A 93 4.31 8.20 30.86
CA GLN A 93 4.89 9.51 30.51
C GLN A 93 6.41 9.53 30.75
N ALA A 94 6.87 9.02 31.90
CA ALA A 94 8.30 8.92 32.18
C ALA A 94 9.04 8.02 31.16
N LYS A 95 8.46 6.87 30.83
CA LYS A 95 9.00 5.94 29.81
C LYS A 95 9.05 6.56 28.41
N TYR A 96 8.02 7.31 28.05
CA TYR A 96 7.91 7.97 26.75
C TYR A 96 8.91 9.13 26.64
N THR A 97 9.03 9.92 27.70
CA THR A 97 10.04 10.98 27.82
C THR A 97 11.45 10.42 27.70
N GLU A 98 11.75 9.30 28.37
CA GLU A 98 13.04 8.62 28.24
C GLU A 98 13.33 8.22 26.79
N LYS A 99 12.34 7.65 26.08
CA LYS A 99 12.47 7.29 24.65
C LYS A 99 12.67 8.50 23.75
N LEU A 100 11.98 9.62 23.99
CA LEU A 100 12.15 10.87 23.24
C LEU A 100 13.57 11.45 23.39
N LEU A 101 14.20 11.24 24.54
CA LEU A 101 15.55 11.70 24.82
C LEU A 101 16.64 10.75 24.27
N GLN A 102 16.26 9.58 23.73
CA GLN A 102 17.23 8.69 23.09
C GLN A 102 17.69 9.32 21.77
N GLY A 103 19.00 9.54 21.67
CA GLY A 103 19.63 9.99 20.42
C GLY A 103 19.49 8.94 19.31
N LYS A 104 19.75 9.36 18.07
CA LYS A 104 19.77 8.44 16.93
C LYS A 104 20.82 7.34 17.15
N PRO A 105 20.54 6.09 16.72
CA PRO A 105 21.53 5.03 16.78
C PRO A 105 22.74 5.35 15.90
N GLU A 106 23.90 4.82 16.26
CA GLU A 106 25.09 4.86 15.41
C GLU A 106 25.22 3.54 14.65
N TRP A 107 25.57 3.62 13.36
CA TRP A 107 25.90 2.47 12.52
C TRP A 107 27.10 2.81 11.65
N GLU A 108 28.21 2.09 11.83
CA GLU A 108 29.46 2.36 11.12
C GLU A 108 29.30 2.22 9.60
N GLY A 109 29.75 3.24 8.85
CA GLY A 109 29.65 3.26 7.38
C GLY A 109 28.26 3.58 6.82
N ALA A 110 27.24 3.71 7.68
CA ALA A 110 25.89 4.05 7.25
C ALA A 110 25.82 5.49 6.71
N GLU A 111 24.94 5.70 5.74
CA GLU A 111 24.69 7.00 5.12
C GLU A 111 23.21 7.18 4.87
N VAL A 112 22.68 8.37 5.20
CA VAL A 112 21.29 8.73 5.00
C VAL A 112 21.20 9.84 3.97
N ARG A 113 20.33 9.69 2.97
CA ARG A 113 20.01 10.74 1.99
C ARG A 113 18.50 10.94 1.92
N THR A 114 18.06 12.18 1.97
CA THR A 114 16.69 12.54 1.58
C THR A 114 16.63 12.70 0.07
N LEU A 115 15.85 11.83 -0.58
CA LEU A 115 15.66 11.83 -2.04
C LEU A 115 14.55 12.79 -2.47
N ILE A 116 13.50 12.90 -1.64
CA ILE A 116 12.36 13.80 -1.83
C ILE A 116 12.08 14.49 -0.50
N ASN A 117 11.92 15.81 -0.52
CA ASN A 117 11.52 16.61 0.64
C ASN A 117 10.39 17.56 0.21
N GLN A 118 9.19 17.33 0.72
CA GLN A 118 8.00 18.13 0.44
C GLN A 118 7.54 18.98 1.63
N GLY A 119 8.23 18.86 2.77
CA GLY A 119 7.89 19.60 3.98
C GLY A 119 8.39 18.93 5.27
N PRO A 120 8.08 19.54 6.42
CA PRO A 120 8.41 18.99 7.72
C PRO A 120 7.78 17.61 7.94
N THR A 121 8.50 16.71 8.60
CA THR A 121 8.05 15.34 8.89
C THR A 121 6.78 15.32 9.77
N GLU A 122 6.58 16.35 10.58
CA GLU A 122 5.38 16.52 11.41
C GLU A 122 4.09 16.60 10.56
N ASN A 123 4.20 17.05 9.31
CA ASN A 123 3.08 17.17 8.37
C ASN A 123 3.31 16.51 7.00
N ARG A 124 4.25 15.56 6.91
CA ARG A 124 4.46 14.73 5.72
C ARG A 124 4.51 13.27 6.13
N ILE A 125 4.25 12.39 5.16
CA ILE A 125 4.41 10.95 5.32
C ILE A 125 5.84 10.59 4.91
N ASP A 126 6.63 10.06 5.82
CA ASP A 126 8.04 9.74 5.59
C ASP A 126 8.19 8.27 5.17
N LEU A 127 8.56 8.05 3.90
CA LEU A 127 8.96 6.74 3.40
C LEU A 127 10.45 6.52 3.63
N THR A 128 10.83 5.40 4.24
CA THR A 128 12.25 5.09 4.49
C THR A 128 12.66 3.81 3.79
N ILE A 129 13.50 3.96 2.77
CA ILE A 129 14.08 2.87 1.99
C ILE A 129 15.40 2.44 2.64
N VAL A 130 15.49 1.21 3.12
CA VAL A 130 16.72 0.61 3.66
C VAL A 130 17.20 -0.50 2.75
N GLY A 131 18.48 -0.45 2.36
CA GLY A 131 19.10 -1.49 1.53
C GLY A 131 19.67 -2.64 2.36
N ASP A 132 19.54 -3.87 1.86
CA ASP A 132 20.24 -5.03 2.40
C ASP A 132 20.96 -5.83 1.31
N GLY A 133 22.09 -6.44 1.67
CA GLY A 133 22.98 -7.12 0.73
C GLY A 133 23.78 -6.17 -0.16
N TYR A 134 23.89 -4.88 0.17
CA TYR A 134 24.79 -3.94 -0.50
C TYR A 134 26.05 -3.77 0.33
N THR A 135 27.21 -4.14 -0.23
CA THR A 135 28.51 -3.88 0.41
C THR A 135 28.86 -2.39 0.36
N GLU A 136 29.87 -1.97 1.13
CA GLU A 136 30.39 -0.58 1.09
C GLU A 136 30.76 -0.14 -0.34
N ALA A 137 31.32 -1.04 -1.14
CA ALA A 137 31.67 -0.78 -2.54
C ALA A 137 30.44 -0.57 -3.45
N GLU A 138 29.26 -1.01 -3.03
CA GLU A 138 28.00 -0.93 -3.77
C GLU A 138 27.10 0.19 -3.25
N LYS A 139 27.58 1.06 -2.36
CA LYS A 139 26.82 2.20 -1.81
C LYS A 139 26.19 3.07 -2.90
N ALA A 140 26.97 3.39 -3.95
CA ALA A 140 26.47 4.20 -5.06
C ALA A 140 25.35 3.49 -5.84
N ARG A 141 25.44 2.16 -5.98
CA ARG A 141 24.41 1.33 -6.61
C ARG A 141 23.13 1.40 -5.78
N PHE A 142 23.18 1.14 -4.47
CA PHE A 142 22.01 1.25 -3.58
C PHE A 142 21.26 2.58 -3.75
N PHE A 143 21.95 3.72 -3.68
CA PHE A 143 21.29 5.02 -3.82
C PHE A 143 20.70 5.22 -5.23
N SER A 144 21.32 4.66 -6.26
CA SER A 144 20.75 4.65 -7.62
C SER A 144 19.46 3.84 -7.69
N ASP A 145 19.40 2.68 -7.03
CA ASP A 145 18.19 1.85 -7.02
C ASP A 145 17.08 2.48 -6.19
N ALA A 146 17.40 3.01 -5.01
CA ALA A 146 16.45 3.75 -4.18
C ALA A 146 15.86 4.94 -4.96
N ARG A 147 16.68 5.67 -5.71
CA ARG A 147 16.22 6.77 -6.56
C ARG A 147 15.31 6.27 -7.68
N ARG A 148 15.70 5.22 -8.41
CA ARG A 148 14.90 4.62 -9.48
C ARG A 148 13.54 4.13 -8.96
N LEU A 149 13.52 3.36 -7.88
CA LEU A 149 12.28 2.88 -7.27
C LEU A 149 11.38 4.04 -6.84
N THR A 150 11.97 5.11 -6.28
CA THR A 150 11.24 6.33 -5.94
C THR A 150 10.63 7.01 -7.17
N ASP A 151 11.41 7.17 -8.24
CA ASP A 151 10.92 7.76 -9.50
C ASP A 151 9.82 6.92 -10.13
N ASP A 152 10.01 5.61 -10.19
CA ASP A 152 9.01 4.71 -10.74
C ASP A 152 7.68 4.79 -9.94
N MET A 153 7.74 5.04 -8.63
CA MET A 153 6.54 5.24 -7.79
C MET A 153 5.85 6.59 -8.02
N PHE A 154 6.61 7.69 -8.05
CA PHE A 154 6.07 9.06 -7.92
C PHE A 154 6.21 9.95 -9.15
N VAL A 155 7.14 9.66 -10.06
CA VAL A 155 7.18 10.31 -11.38
C VAL A 155 6.26 9.58 -12.37
N GLY A 156 6.06 8.28 -12.16
CA GLY A 156 5.05 7.48 -12.86
C GLY A 156 3.62 7.78 -12.40
N GLN A 157 2.64 7.09 -12.96
CA GLN A 157 1.21 7.40 -12.72
C GLN A 157 0.70 6.95 -11.34
N THR A 158 1.33 5.96 -10.70
CA THR A 158 0.74 5.25 -9.56
C THR A 158 0.53 6.13 -8.32
N PHE A 159 1.55 6.87 -7.89
CA PHE A 159 1.45 7.73 -6.71
C PHE A 159 1.74 9.21 -6.96
N ALA A 160 1.90 9.63 -8.23
CA ALA A 160 2.28 11.00 -8.57
C ALA A 160 1.40 12.07 -7.93
N SER A 161 0.06 11.89 -7.95
CA SER A 161 -0.88 12.85 -7.38
C SER A 161 -0.75 13.01 -5.86
N TYR A 162 -0.16 12.04 -5.17
CA TYR A 162 0.04 12.09 -3.73
C TYR A 162 1.43 12.59 -3.34
N LEU A 163 2.39 12.69 -4.28
CA LEU A 163 3.78 13.07 -4.00
C LEU A 163 3.92 14.28 -3.07
N PRO A 164 3.13 15.37 -3.18
CA PRO A 164 3.23 16.52 -2.28
C PRO A 164 3.05 16.18 -0.78
N LEU A 165 2.46 15.03 -0.46
CA LEU A 165 2.26 14.55 0.91
C LEU A 165 3.48 13.79 1.49
N PHE A 166 4.48 13.45 0.67
CA PHE A 166 5.54 12.51 1.05
C PHE A 166 6.93 13.13 1.12
N ASN A 167 7.69 12.66 2.10
CA ASN A 167 9.15 12.68 2.05
C ASN A 167 9.66 11.27 1.74
N VAL A 168 10.84 11.17 1.12
CA VAL A 168 11.49 9.88 0.87
C VAL A 168 12.94 9.92 1.31
N HIS A 169 13.30 9.03 2.22
CA HIS A 169 14.64 8.86 2.75
C HIS A 169 15.23 7.52 2.30
N ALA A 170 16.51 7.52 1.95
CA ALA A 170 17.29 6.33 1.66
C ALA A 170 18.36 6.16 2.72
N VAL A 171 18.38 5.00 3.37
CA VAL A 171 19.33 4.62 4.40
C VAL A 171 20.18 3.47 3.90
N PHE A 172 21.45 3.76 3.66
CA PHE A 172 22.46 2.76 3.36
C PHE A 172 23.05 2.22 4.67
N VAL A 173 23.06 0.89 4.81
CA VAL A 173 23.84 0.18 5.84
C VAL A 173 24.72 -0.86 5.14
N PRO A 174 26.06 -0.86 5.38
CA PRO A 174 26.95 -1.77 4.68
C PRO A 174 26.73 -3.22 5.12
N SER A 175 26.51 -4.10 4.15
CA SER A 175 26.50 -5.56 4.34
C SER A 175 27.90 -6.15 4.18
N ASN A 176 28.20 -7.24 4.89
CA ASN A 176 29.46 -7.96 4.75
C ASN A 176 29.52 -8.71 3.41
N GLU A 177 28.39 -9.25 2.96
CA GLU A 177 28.27 -9.96 1.68
C GLU A 177 27.33 -9.23 0.70
N SER A 178 27.64 -9.36 -0.59
CA SER A 178 26.84 -8.79 -1.68
C SER A 178 25.72 -9.74 -2.08
N GLY A 179 24.51 -9.20 -2.20
CA GLY A 179 23.32 -9.82 -2.73
C GLY A 179 22.57 -10.75 -1.77
N LEU A 180 21.45 -11.28 -2.24
CA LEU A 180 20.75 -12.42 -1.61
C LEU A 180 20.93 -13.66 -2.49
N THR A 181 20.71 -14.85 -1.93
CA THR A 181 20.56 -16.08 -2.72
C THR A 181 19.38 -16.89 -2.22
N ASP A 182 18.91 -17.78 -3.07
CA ASP A 182 17.84 -18.74 -2.78
C ASP A 182 18.38 -20.11 -2.33
N VAL A 183 19.70 -20.27 -2.20
CA VAL A 183 20.36 -21.53 -1.80
C VAL A 183 20.99 -21.43 -0.41
N GLU A 184 21.67 -20.34 -0.10
CA GLU A 184 22.34 -20.12 1.19
C GLU A 184 22.08 -18.72 1.76
N ARG A 185 22.02 -18.63 3.09
CA ARG A 185 21.89 -17.35 3.79
C ARG A 185 23.24 -16.65 3.77
N LYS A 186 23.24 -15.42 3.24
CA LYS A 186 24.38 -14.51 3.26
C LYS A 186 24.39 -13.66 4.53
N ASP A 187 25.58 -13.32 5.01
CA ASP A 187 25.83 -12.38 6.10
C ASP A 187 25.61 -10.93 5.61
N THR A 188 24.36 -10.50 5.72
CA THR A 188 23.89 -9.19 5.28
C THR A 188 23.46 -8.35 6.48
N ALA A 189 23.49 -7.02 6.33
CA ALA A 189 23.30 -6.08 7.43
C ALA A 189 21.96 -6.27 8.17
N LEU A 190 20.89 -6.55 7.42
CA LEU A 190 19.55 -6.79 7.95
C LEU A 190 19.19 -8.28 7.96
N GLY A 191 19.91 -9.13 7.24
CA GLY A 191 19.69 -10.57 7.22
C GLY A 191 18.47 -11.00 6.40
N LEU A 192 18.05 -10.21 5.40
CA LEU A 192 16.95 -10.58 4.50
C LEU A 192 17.27 -11.92 3.80
N TYR A 193 16.24 -12.74 3.58
CA TYR A 193 16.44 -14.07 2.98
C TYR A 193 15.27 -14.52 2.11
N ARG A 194 15.56 -15.39 1.15
CA ARG A 194 14.56 -15.99 0.24
C ARG A 194 13.76 -17.10 0.92
N SER A 195 12.44 -17.13 0.70
CA SER A 195 11.58 -18.24 1.16
C SER A 195 10.36 -18.46 0.25
N PRO A 196 9.95 -19.71 -0.02
CA PRO A 196 10.68 -20.95 0.25
C PRO A 196 12.01 -21.05 -0.53
N GLN A 197 12.97 -21.80 0.00
CA GLN A 197 14.28 -22.01 -0.63
C GLN A 197 14.13 -22.51 -2.08
N GLY A 198 14.93 -21.96 -3.01
CA GLY A 198 14.92 -22.32 -4.43
C GLY A 198 13.69 -21.90 -5.26
N SER A 199 12.72 -21.21 -4.67
CA SER A 199 11.46 -20.85 -5.38
C SER A 199 11.49 -19.50 -6.09
N LYS A 200 12.48 -18.64 -5.79
CA LYS A 200 12.50 -17.20 -6.14
C LYS A 200 11.17 -16.48 -5.77
N ARG A 201 10.39 -16.97 -4.81
CA ARG A 201 9.04 -16.48 -4.50
C ARG A 201 9.03 -15.22 -3.63
N GLY A 202 9.54 -15.32 -2.41
CA GLY A 202 9.42 -14.27 -1.40
C GLY A 202 10.77 -13.86 -0.84
N VAL A 203 10.83 -12.62 -0.35
CA VAL A 203 11.95 -12.12 0.46
C VAL A 203 11.39 -11.80 1.84
N MET A 204 11.92 -12.47 2.86
CA MET A 204 11.44 -12.39 4.23
C MET A 204 12.29 -11.42 5.05
N PRO A 205 11.72 -10.75 6.06
CA PRO A 205 12.49 -9.93 6.99
C PRO A 205 13.48 -10.78 7.78
N GLY A 206 14.68 -10.26 7.99
CA GLY A 206 15.74 -10.91 8.75
C GLY A 206 15.74 -10.52 10.23
N ASN A 207 16.82 -9.88 10.66
CA ASN A 207 17.01 -9.41 12.02
C ASN A 207 16.20 -8.13 12.27
N ARG A 208 15.05 -8.28 12.94
CA ARG A 208 14.17 -7.17 13.34
C ARG A 208 14.91 -6.05 14.08
N GLY A 209 15.79 -6.39 15.02
CA GLY A 209 16.53 -5.38 15.79
C GLY A 209 17.49 -4.56 14.91
N ALA A 210 18.11 -5.17 13.91
CA ALA A 210 18.92 -4.48 12.92
C ALA A 210 18.08 -3.56 12.02
N ILE A 211 16.94 -4.06 11.53
CA ILE A 211 16.00 -3.30 10.70
C ILE A 211 15.53 -2.03 11.44
N GLU A 212 15.02 -2.17 12.67
CA GLU A 212 14.54 -1.03 13.45
C GLU A 212 15.66 -0.03 13.77
N ARG A 213 16.89 -0.49 14.03
CA ARG A 213 18.04 0.42 14.20
C ARG A 213 18.34 1.20 12.92
N ALA A 214 18.28 0.55 11.76
CA ALA A 214 18.53 1.20 10.47
C ALA A 214 17.44 2.23 10.15
N LEU A 215 16.16 1.92 10.38
CA LEU A 215 15.05 2.86 10.19
C LEU A 215 15.20 4.12 11.05
N ASN A 216 15.64 3.96 12.30
CA ASN A 216 15.86 5.07 13.22
C ASN A 216 17.05 6.00 12.84
N LEU A 217 17.81 5.69 11.78
CA LEU A 217 18.81 6.60 11.22
C LEU A 217 18.15 7.73 10.39
N ALA A 218 17.01 7.46 9.75
CA ALA A 218 16.29 8.43 8.93
C ALA A 218 15.78 9.63 9.78
N PRO A 219 15.45 10.78 9.17
CA PRO A 219 14.76 11.87 9.85
C PRO A 219 13.50 11.39 10.56
N ASP A 220 12.67 10.63 9.86
CA ASP A 220 11.49 9.95 10.38
C ASP A 220 11.15 8.73 9.49
N THR A 221 10.15 7.93 9.86
CA THR A 221 9.62 6.78 9.12
C THR A 221 8.18 6.55 9.55
N ASP A 222 7.23 6.72 8.63
CA ASP A 222 5.86 6.20 8.76
C ASP A 222 5.78 4.82 8.07
N TYR A 223 6.37 4.69 6.86
CA TYR A 223 6.32 3.43 6.10
C TYR A 223 7.73 2.93 5.72
N PRO A 224 8.18 1.82 6.34
CA PRO A 224 9.49 1.25 6.06
C PRO A 224 9.48 0.35 4.81
N ILE A 225 10.43 0.61 3.91
CA ILE A 225 10.66 -0.15 2.69
C ILE A 225 12.02 -0.84 2.78
N LEU A 226 12.06 -2.15 2.59
CA LEU A 226 13.30 -2.91 2.57
C LEU A 226 13.61 -3.35 1.15
N VAL A 227 14.79 -3.00 0.64
CA VAL A 227 15.23 -3.33 -0.72
C VAL A 227 16.36 -4.33 -0.66
N ALA A 228 16.09 -5.55 -1.10
CA ALA A 228 17.10 -6.57 -1.28
C ALA A 228 17.94 -6.31 -2.55
N ASN A 229 19.26 -6.46 -2.43
CA ASN A 229 20.19 -6.48 -3.56
C ASN A 229 20.06 -7.79 -4.38
N ASP A 230 18.91 -8.01 -4.99
CA ASP A 230 18.56 -9.20 -5.77
C ASP A 230 17.83 -8.80 -7.06
N ASP A 231 18.26 -9.33 -8.20
CA ASP A 231 17.75 -8.90 -9.52
C ASP A 231 16.42 -9.57 -9.90
N PHE A 232 15.88 -10.47 -9.07
CA PHE A 232 14.65 -11.23 -9.36
C PHE A 232 13.48 -10.84 -8.46
N TYR A 233 12.27 -11.18 -8.90
CA TYR A 233 10.99 -11.05 -8.20
C TYR A 233 11.06 -11.54 -6.80
N GLY A 234 10.50 -10.78 -5.87
CA GLY A 234 10.36 -11.19 -4.49
C GLY A 234 9.94 -10.00 -3.65
N GLY A 235 9.21 -10.30 -2.59
CA GLY A 235 8.76 -9.30 -1.65
C GLY A 235 7.83 -9.90 -0.63
N LEU A 236 7.40 -9.03 0.27
CA LEU A 236 6.46 -9.36 1.32
C LEU A 236 5.81 -8.08 1.81
N GLY A 237 4.49 -8.13 2.01
CA GLY A 237 3.74 -7.09 2.70
C GLY A 237 3.72 -7.26 4.22
N GLY A 238 3.32 -6.21 4.92
CA GLY A 238 3.26 -6.16 6.39
C GLY A 238 3.67 -4.78 6.87
N ARG A 239 4.28 -4.69 8.07
CA ARG A 239 4.92 -3.43 8.52
C ARG A 239 5.97 -2.99 7.50
N TYR A 240 6.82 -3.93 7.07
CA TYR A 240 7.85 -3.69 6.07
C TYR A 240 7.30 -4.02 4.68
N ALA A 241 7.28 -3.03 3.79
CA ALA A 241 7.14 -3.30 2.36
C ALA A 241 8.48 -3.80 1.84
N ILE A 242 8.59 -5.11 1.59
CA ILE A 242 9.84 -5.72 1.12
C ILE A 242 9.77 -5.88 -0.39
N THR A 243 10.82 -5.46 -1.08
CA THR A 243 10.99 -5.65 -2.52
C THR A 243 12.45 -5.94 -2.87
N THR A 244 12.72 -6.15 -4.14
CA THR A 244 14.07 -6.31 -4.69
C THR A 244 14.44 -5.16 -5.62
N ARG A 245 15.71 -5.11 -6.01
CA ARG A 245 16.22 -4.17 -7.03
C ARG A 245 15.82 -4.54 -8.46
N SER A 246 15.09 -5.64 -8.68
CA SER A 246 14.67 -6.07 -10.03
C SER A 246 14.09 -4.90 -10.83
N HIS A 247 14.60 -4.71 -12.04
CA HIS A 247 14.04 -3.75 -12.99
C HIS A 247 12.70 -4.23 -13.59
N ASN A 248 12.46 -5.54 -13.58
CA ASN A 248 11.27 -6.14 -14.17
C ASN A 248 10.11 -6.16 -13.18
N SER A 249 10.38 -6.41 -11.90
CA SER A 249 9.33 -6.66 -10.91
C SER A 249 9.46 -5.88 -9.60
N GLY A 250 10.61 -5.27 -9.29
CA GLY A 250 10.83 -4.63 -7.99
C GLY A 250 9.82 -3.52 -7.72
N THR A 251 9.62 -2.63 -8.70
CA THR A 251 8.60 -1.57 -8.62
C THR A 251 7.18 -2.14 -8.61
N MET A 252 6.92 -3.17 -9.41
CA MET A 252 5.62 -3.83 -9.51
C MET A 252 5.17 -4.37 -8.13
N VAL A 253 6.06 -5.10 -7.46
CA VAL A 253 5.83 -5.61 -6.10
C VAL A 253 5.71 -4.46 -5.10
N LEU A 254 6.62 -3.49 -5.16
CA LEU A 254 6.63 -2.38 -4.20
C LEU A 254 5.32 -1.57 -4.21
N ARG A 255 4.76 -1.29 -5.39
CA ARG A 255 3.47 -0.59 -5.51
C ARG A 255 2.33 -1.39 -4.88
N HIS A 256 2.34 -2.72 -5.04
CA HIS A 256 1.34 -3.61 -4.45
C HIS A 256 1.42 -3.60 -2.94
N GLU A 257 2.61 -3.82 -2.38
CA GLU A 257 2.78 -3.85 -0.92
C GLU A 257 2.48 -2.49 -0.29
N LEU A 258 2.90 -1.39 -0.93
CA LEU A 258 2.54 -0.04 -0.48
C LEU A 258 1.05 0.26 -0.63
N GLY A 259 0.34 -0.38 -1.58
CA GLY A 259 -1.12 -0.32 -1.64
C GLY A 259 -1.76 -0.78 -0.32
N HIS A 260 -1.28 -1.89 0.25
CA HIS A 260 -1.72 -2.37 1.57
C HIS A 260 -1.27 -1.50 2.75
N ASN A 261 -0.16 -0.77 2.62
CA ASN A 261 0.32 0.13 3.67
C ASN A 261 -0.44 1.47 3.68
N PHE A 262 -0.67 2.01 2.50
CA PHE A 262 -1.28 3.32 2.28
C PHE A 262 -2.81 3.26 2.37
N GLY A 263 -3.42 2.16 1.93
CA GLY A 263 -4.85 1.93 2.03
C GLY A 263 -5.19 0.81 3.01
N ARG A 264 -6.37 0.90 3.61
CA ARG A 264 -7.04 -0.24 4.27
C ARG A 264 -7.70 -1.13 3.23
N VAL A 265 -6.89 -1.72 2.36
CA VAL A 265 -7.31 -2.53 1.22
C VAL A 265 -6.77 -3.95 1.30
N GLY A 266 -7.50 -4.88 0.71
CA GLY A 266 -7.13 -6.28 0.60
C GLY A 266 -6.68 -6.65 -0.81
N GLU A 267 -6.39 -7.92 -0.97
CA GLU A 267 -6.07 -8.55 -2.25
C GLU A 267 -7.33 -8.64 -3.11
N GLU A 268 -7.20 -8.32 -4.39
CA GLU A 268 -8.26 -8.51 -5.38
C GLU A 268 -7.96 -9.66 -6.34
N TYR A 269 -6.69 -10.05 -6.49
CA TYR A 269 -6.33 -11.23 -7.28
C TYR A 269 -6.77 -12.52 -6.58
N ASP A 270 -7.18 -13.50 -7.38
CA ASP A 270 -7.57 -14.79 -6.84
C ASP A 270 -6.35 -15.52 -6.26
N GLY A 271 -6.52 -16.15 -5.10
CA GLY A 271 -5.49 -16.90 -4.39
C GLY A 271 -4.63 -16.10 -3.41
N GLY A 272 -4.91 -14.81 -3.24
CA GLY A 272 -4.41 -14.03 -2.12
C GLY A 272 -4.88 -14.58 -0.77
N GLN A 273 -4.30 -14.04 0.31
CA GLN A 273 -4.57 -14.47 1.69
C GLN A 273 -5.47 -13.49 2.47
N VAL A 274 -5.58 -12.24 1.99
CA VAL A 274 -6.17 -11.14 2.74
C VAL A 274 -7.29 -10.49 1.91
N TYR A 275 -8.53 -10.95 2.09
CA TYR A 275 -9.71 -10.33 1.45
C TYR A 275 -10.50 -9.52 2.49
N ARG A 276 -10.22 -8.22 2.57
CA ARG A 276 -10.81 -7.29 3.55
C ARG A 276 -10.67 -5.85 3.06
N GLY A 277 -11.19 -4.90 3.83
CA GLY A 277 -10.94 -3.49 3.57
C GLY A 277 -11.93 -2.87 2.58
N ALA A 278 -11.59 -1.67 2.10
CA ALA A 278 -12.47 -0.84 1.28
C ALA A 278 -12.88 -1.52 -0.04
N ASN A 279 -11.98 -2.32 -0.63
CA ASN A 279 -12.20 -3.05 -1.89
C ASN A 279 -12.72 -4.48 -1.71
N HIS A 280 -13.27 -4.83 -0.55
CA HIS A 280 -13.82 -6.16 -0.34
C HIS A 280 -15.24 -6.15 0.24
N SER A 281 -16.11 -7.00 -0.30
CA SER A 281 -17.39 -7.33 0.32
C SER A 281 -17.64 -8.83 0.32
N SER A 282 -17.98 -9.40 1.46
CA SER A 282 -18.37 -10.82 1.57
C SER A 282 -19.79 -11.10 1.06
N SER A 283 -20.52 -10.07 0.63
CA SER A 283 -21.90 -10.18 0.16
C SER A 283 -22.12 -9.38 -1.13
N LYS A 284 -23.26 -9.64 -1.80
CA LYS A 284 -23.67 -8.88 -2.99
C LYS A 284 -24.02 -7.41 -2.69
N ASN A 285 -24.23 -7.06 -1.42
CA ASN A 285 -24.39 -5.66 -1.04
C ASN A 285 -23.00 -5.05 -0.91
N VAL A 286 -22.44 -4.61 -2.03
CA VAL A 286 -21.11 -3.99 -2.07
C VAL A 286 -21.15 -2.58 -1.45
N PRO A 287 -20.12 -2.14 -0.70
CA PRO A 287 -20.12 -0.85 -0.01
C PRO A 287 -19.74 0.35 -0.89
N TRP A 288 -19.20 0.14 -2.10
CA TRP A 288 -18.71 1.19 -3.01
C TRP A 288 -19.74 1.60 -4.09
N THR A 289 -21.02 1.63 -3.74
CA THR A 289 -22.09 1.92 -4.71
C THR A 289 -22.02 3.32 -5.29
N GLN A 290 -21.39 4.28 -4.61
CA GLN A 290 -21.17 5.64 -5.11
C GLN A 290 -20.30 5.69 -6.37
N TRP A 291 -19.46 4.67 -6.58
CA TRP A 291 -18.59 4.55 -7.75
C TRP A 291 -19.22 3.74 -8.89
N MET A 292 -20.40 3.14 -8.67
CA MET A 292 -21.13 2.40 -9.71
C MET A 292 -21.94 3.40 -10.53
N ASP A 293 -21.56 3.59 -11.79
CA ASP A 293 -22.08 4.54 -12.78
C ASP A 293 -23.50 4.23 -13.29
N GLY A 294 -24.37 3.63 -12.46
CA GLY A 294 -25.73 3.19 -12.83
C GLY A 294 -25.77 1.94 -13.72
N GLU A 295 -24.66 1.60 -14.40
CA GLU A 295 -24.47 0.37 -15.17
C GLU A 295 -23.76 -0.73 -14.39
N GLY A 296 -23.03 -0.38 -13.32
CA GLY A 296 -22.40 -1.33 -12.42
C GLY A 296 -23.38 -2.37 -11.87
N LYS A 297 -23.00 -3.65 -11.93
CA LYS A 297 -23.76 -4.76 -11.33
C LYS A 297 -22.83 -5.70 -10.56
N VAL A 298 -23.44 -6.59 -9.78
CA VAL A 298 -22.71 -7.68 -9.13
C VAL A 298 -22.73 -8.90 -10.03
N HIS A 299 -21.54 -9.37 -10.40
CA HIS A 299 -21.30 -10.44 -11.34
C HIS A 299 -21.15 -11.79 -10.64
N GLU A 300 -21.34 -12.86 -11.41
CA GLU A 300 -21.09 -14.23 -10.98
C GLU A 300 -19.98 -14.83 -11.82
N ALA A 301 -19.18 -15.72 -11.22
CA ALA A 301 -18.18 -16.51 -11.91
C ALA A 301 -17.93 -17.79 -11.08
N LYS A 302 -17.27 -18.78 -11.68
CA LYS A 302 -16.92 -20.03 -11.01
C LYS A 302 -15.44 -20.30 -11.18
N SER A 303 -14.74 -20.57 -10.09
CA SER A 303 -13.39 -21.15 -10.12
C SER A 303 -13.51 -22.63 -10.49
N LEU A 304 -12.91 -23.04 -11.60
CA LEU A 304 -12.94 -24.43 -12.08
C LEU A 304 -11.72 -25.23 -11.64
N ALA A 305 -10.54 -24.61 -11.62
CA ALA A 305 -9.31 -25.21 -11.12
C ALA A 305 -8.31 -24.15 -10.66
N ARG A 306 -7.50 -24.52 -9.67
CA ARG A 306 -6.36 -23.73 -9.19
C ARG A 306 -5.18 -24.63 -8.92
N GLY A 307 -4.00 -24.17 -9.28
CA GLY A 307 -2.73 -24.75 -8.89
C GLY A 307 -1.75 -23.65 -8.51
N TYR A 308 -1.04 -23.84 -7.41
CA TYR A 308 0.11 -23.03 -6.99
C TYR A 308 1.35 -23.91 -6.83
N PRO A 309 1.77 -24.61 -7.90
CA PRO A 309 2.75 -25.70 -7.76
C PRO A 309 4.14 -25.19 -7.39
N TRP A 310 4.54 -23.99 -7.84
CA TRP A 310 5.92 -23.51 -7.71
C TRP A 310 6.94 -24.58 -8.10
N GLN A 311 6.65 -25.28 -9.19
CA GLN A 311 7.36 -26.47 -9.62
C GLN A 311 8.25 -26.15 -10.80
N ASN A 312 9.50 -26.58 -10.71
CA ASN A 312 10.40 -26.57 -11.87
C ASN A 312 9.95 -27.65 -12.85
N LEU A 313 9.69 -27.28 -14.11
CA LEU A 313 9.12 -28.18 -15.11
C LEU A 313 10.08 -29.31 -15.52
N LYS A 314 11.37 -29.23 -15.16
CA LYS A 314 12.33 -30.34 -15.30
C LYS A 314 11.96 -31.58 -14.49
N GLU A 315 11.20 -31.39 -13.41
CA GLU A 315 10.71 -32.49 -12.58
C GLU A 315 9.60 -33.30 -13.30
N GLY A 316 9.00 -32.72 -14.34
CA GLY A 316 8.00 -33.35 -15.18
C GLY A 316 6.85 -32.40 -15.54
N PRO A 317 6.00 -32.81 -16.50
CA PRO A 317 4.88 -32.01 -16.95
C PRO A 317 3.83 -31.83 -15.85
N VAL A 318 3.27 -30.63 -15.76
CA VAL A 318 2.17 -30.33 -14.84
C VAL A 318 0.84 -30.49 -15.57
N ASN A 319 -0.05 -31.30 -14.99
CA ASN A 319 -1.38 -31.57 -15.53
C ASN A 319 -2.45 -30.97 -14.61
N VAL A 320 -3.38 -30.21 -15.18
CA VAL A 320 -4.51 -29.60 -14.46
C VAL A 320 -5.81 -30.04 -15.12
N ASP A 321 -6.55 -30.88 -14.40
CA ASP A 321 -7.88 -31.35 -14.81
C ASP A 321 -8.96 -30.40 -14.28
N PHE A 322 -9.93 -30.08 -15.12
CA PHE A 322 -11.08 -29.25 -14.74
C PHE A 322 -12.33 -29.65 -15.52
N ASN A 323 -13.50 -29.19 -15.06
CA ASN A 323 -14.77 -29.48 -15.70
C ASN A 323 -15.53 -28.19 -15.99
N VAL A 324 -15.74 -27.90 -17.26
CA VAL A 324 -16.55 -26.77 -17.72
C VAL A 324 -18.03 -27.12 -17.50
N PRO A 325 -18.79 -26.30 -16.76
CA PRO A 325 -20.21 -26.53 -16.54
C PRO A 325 -21.02 -26.25 -17.80
N GLU A 326 -22.23 -26.80 -17.85
CA GLU A 326 -23.24 -26.41 -18.85
C GLU A 326 -23.48 -24.89 -18.80
N GLY A 327 -23.81 -24.33 -19.95
CA GLY A 327 -24.26 -22.94 -20.06
C GLY A 327 -25.53 -22.68 -19.27
N ASP A 328 -25.83 -21.40 -19.06
CA ASP A 328 -27.08 -20.96 -18.44
C ASP A 328 -28.04 -20.36 -19.49
N GLU A 329 -29.13 -19.75 -19.03
CA GLU A 329 -30.12 -19.10 -19.89
C GLU A 329 -29.54 -17.98 -20.78
N LYS A 330 -28.34 -17.50 -20.47
CA LYS A 330 -27.65 -16.42 -21.19
C LYS A 330 -26.70 -16.98 -22.25
N GLY A 331 -26.39 -18.27 -22.23
CA GLY A 331 -25.56 -18.93 -23.22
C GLY A 331 -24.43 -19.79 -22.62
N PRO A 332 -23.49 -20.25 -23.45
CA PRO A 332 -22.35 -21.03 -22.99
C PRO A 332 -21.44 -20.19 -22.09
N MET A 333 -20.75 -20.88 -21.18
CA MET A 333 -19.78 -20.26 -20.30
C MET A 333 -18.54 -19.82 -21.08
N GLN A 334 -18.00 -18.65 -20.74
CA GLN A 334 -16.71 -18.15 -21.22
C GLN A 334 -15.61 -18.60 -20.26
N ILE A 335 -14.48 -19.08 -20.77
CA ILE A 335 -13.38 -19.60 -19.93
C ILE A 335 -12.17 -18.67 -19.94
N GLY A 336 -11.66 -18.34 -18.76
CA GLY A 336 -10.38 -17.65 -18.59
C GLY A 336 -9.36 -18.60 -17.99
N ILE A 337 -8.18 -18.71 -18.63
CA ILE A 337 -7.03 -19.46 -18.09
C ILE A 337 -5.85 -18.50 -17.96
N ASP A 338 -5.42 -18.28 -16.72
CA ASP A 338 -4.28 -17.42 -16.38
C ASP A 338 -3.17 -18.25 -15.73
N ILE A 339 -1.93 -17.98 -16.13
CA ILE A 339 -0.74 -18.69 -15.69
C ILE A 339 0.31 -17.69 -15.22
N SER A 340 1.08 -18.05 -14.21
CA SER A 340 2.28 -17.29 -13.86
C SER A 340 3.49 -18.20 -13.71
N SER A 341 4.67 -17.66 -13.99
CA SER A 341 5.92 -18.43 -14.04
C SER A 341 7.13 -17.58 -13.65
N VAL A 342 8.28 -18.24 -13.54
CA VAL A 342 9.62 -17.64 -13.44
C VAL A 342 10.52 -18.38 -14.44
N GLY A 343 11.43 -17.68 -15.12
CA GLY A 343 12.39 -18.29 -16.05
C GLY A 343 11.89 -18.53 -17.48
N TRP A 344 10.68 -18.07 -17.83
CA TRP A 344 10.15 -18.26 -19.20
C TRP A 344 10.63 -17.11 -20.09
N GLU A 345 11.85 -17.18 -20.59
CA GLU A 345 12.54 -16.13 -21.35
C GLU A 345 12.09 -16.04 -22.82
N THR A 346 11.59 -17.15 -23.38
CA THR A 346 11.18 -17.25 -24.77
C THR A 346 9.92 -18.11 -24.94
N PRO A 347 9.16 -17.93 -26.05
CA PRO A 347 8.06 -18.83 -26.39
C PRO A 347 8.47 -20.28 -26.61
N GLY A 348 9.77 -20.56 -26.74
CA GLY A 348 10.32 -21.89 -26.95
C GLY A 348 10.57 -22.67 -25.66
N ASP A 349 10.45 -22.04 -24.49
CA ASP A 349 10.84 -22.67 -23.24
C ASP A 349 9.78 -23.62 -22.70
N VAL A 350 8.49 -23.30 -22.95
CA VAL A 350 7.36 -24.07 -22.44
C VAL A 350 6.26 -24.23 -23.48
N GLU A 351 5.69 -25.44 -23.51
CA GLU A 351 4.47 -25.75 -24.27
C GLU A 351 3.28 -25.92 -23.35
N ILE A 352 2.16 -25.34 -23.78
CA ILE A 352 0.88 -25.44 -23.09
C ILE A 352 -0.12 -26.07 -24.06
N MET A 353 -0.66 -27.22 -23.67
CA MET A 353 -1.69 -27.93 -24.40
C MET A 353 -3.00 -27.92 -23.62
N VAL A 354 -4.12 -27.75 -24.32
CA VAL A 354 -5.47 -28.01 -23.80
C VAL A 354 -6.08 -29.12 -24.63
N ASP A 355 -6.40 -30.25 -23.99
CA ASP A 355 -6.87 -31.49 -24.63
C ASP A 355 -5.99 -31.94 -25.82
N GLY A 356 -4.67 -31.81 -25.65
CA GLY A 356 -3.68 -32.17 -26.67
C GLY A 356 -3.54 -31.16 -27.82
N LYS A 357 -4.20 -30.01 -27.76
CA LYS A 357 -4.05 -28.93 -28.75
C LYS A 357 -3.16 -27.81 -28.21
N PRO A 358 -2.12 -27.39 -28.95
CA PRO A 358 -1.25 -26.31 -28.51
C PRO A 358 -2.03 -25.00 -28.38
N GLN A 359 -1.70 -24.20 -27.37
CA GLN A 359 -2.37 -22.93 -27.07
C GLN A 359 -1.47 -21.75 -27.39
N LYS A 360 -2.06 -20.66 -27.91
CA LYS A 360 -1.42 -19.34 -27.87
C LYS A 360 -1.73 -18.65 -26.55
N TYR A 361 -0.71 -17.99 -26.02
CA TYR A 361 -0.80 -17.25 -24.77
C TYR A 361 -0.08 -15.91 -24.89
N GLU A 362 -0.61 -14.89 -24.22
CA GLU A 362 -0.06 -13.54 -24.20
C GLU A 362 0.50 -13.24 -22.82
N GLY A 363 1.71 -12.71 -22.78
CA GLY A 363 2.40 -12.27 -21.59
C GLY A 363 3.76 -11.68 -21.95
N VAL A 364 4.53 -11.32 -20.93
CA VAL A 364 5.93 -10.91 -21.12
C VAL A 364 6.79 -12.10 -20.78
N TYR A 365 7.77 -12.37 -21.63
CA TYR A 365 8.78 -13.40 -21.40
C TYR A 365 10.00 -12.75 -20.73
N THR A 366 10.45 -13.34 -19.63
CA THR A 366 11.58 -12.87 -18.83
C THR A 366 12.08 -14.00 -17.94
N GLU A 367 13.35 -13.94 -17.57
CA GLU A 367 13.97 -14.78 -16.53
C GLU A 367 13.30 -14.57 -15.15
N ASP A 368 12.60 -13.44 -15.01
CA ASP A 368 11.89 -13.03 -13.81
C ASP A 368 10.41 -13.49 -13.80
N ARG A 369 9.59 -12.95 -12.90
CA ARG A 369 8.16 -13.25 -12.81
C ARG A 369 7.39 -12.82 -14.06
N SER A 370 6.67 -13.76 -14.63
CA SER A 370 5.82 -13.56 -15.79
C SER A 370 4.37 -13.96 -15.53
N PHE A 371 3.44 -13.33 -16.24
CA PHE A 371 2.01 -13.60 -16.19
C PHE A 371 1.46 -13.73 -17.61
N PHE A 372 0.73 -14.81 -17.87
CA PHE A 372 0.23 -15.20 -19.18
C PHE A 372 -1.27 -15.48 -19.15
N ARG A 373 -1.97 -15.13 -20.23
CA ARG A 373 -3.37 -15.52 -20.45
C ARG A 373 -3.51 -16.30 -21.76
N LEU A 374 -4.23 -17.43 -21.71
CA LEU A 374 -4.50 -18.24 -22.90
C LEU A 374 -5.70 -17.67 -23.65
N LYS A 375 -5.53 -17.36 -24.94
CA LYS A 375 -6.58 -16.76 -25.76
C LYS A 375 -7.51 -17.79 -26.41
N ASP A 376 -6.97 -18.94 -26.80
CA ASP A 376 -7.70 -19.94 -27.60
C ASP A 376 -8.69 -20.76 -26.76
N ALA A 377 -8.59 -20.73 -25.43
CA ALA A 377 -9.40 -21.53 -24.53
C ALA A 377 -10.74 -20.90 -24.13
N GLN A 378 -11.11 -19.73 -24.68
CA GLN A 378 -12.29 -18.98 -24.21
C GLN A 378 -13.64 -19.67 -24.47
N SER A 379 -13.70 -20.60 -25.43
CA SER A 379 -14.94 -21.26 -25.87
C SER A 379 -14.89 -22.78 -25.76
N LEU A 380 -14.30 -23.30 -24.67
CA LEU A 380 -14.33 -24.74 -24.40
C LEU A 380 -15.78 -25.23 -24.19
N PRO A 381 -16.16 -26.38 -24.77
CA PRO A 381 -17.49 -26.95 -24.57
C PRO A 381 -17.68 -27.41 -23.11
N ALA A 382 -18.93 -27.70 -22.73
CA ALA A 382 -19.19 -28.33 -21.43
C ALA A 382 -18.55 -29.72 -21.36
N GLY A 383 -17.99 -30.06 -20.20
CA GLY A 383 -17.36 -31.36 -19.95
C GLY A 383 -15.97 -31.26 -19.34
N LYS A 384 -15.26 -32.39 -19.37
CA LYS A 384 -13.93 -32.55 -18.78
C LYS A 384 -12.84 -32.10 -19.75
N HIS A 385 -11.90 -31.32 -19.23
CA HIS A 385 -10.77 -30.78 -19.97
C HIS A 385 -9.48 -30.95 -19.17
N ARG A 386 -8.35 -30.99 -19.87
CA ARG A 386 -7.02 -31.06 -19.27
C ARG A 386 -6.09 -30.02 -19.88
N ILE A 387 -5.43 -29.24 -19.02
CA ILE A 387 -4.25 -28.45 -19.38
C ILE A 387 -3.01 -29.29 -19.07
N THR A 388 -2.06 -29.35 -20.00
CA THR A 388 -0.73 -29.95 -19.81
C THR A 388 0.32 -28.90 -20.12
N ILE A 389 1.20 -28.62 -19.15
CA ILE A 389 2.30 -27.65 -19.26
C ILE A 389 3.60 -28.43 -19.21
N THR A 390 4.44 -28.29 -20.24
CA THR A 390 5.64 -29.12 -20.42
C THR A 390 6.84 -28.26 -20.77
N GLU A 391 7.98 -28.55 -20.16
CA GLU A 391 9.26 -27.97 -20.53
C GLU A 391 9.65 -28.38 -21.96
N LYS A 392 10.07 -27.41 -22.76
CA LYS A 392 10.59 -27.58 -24.12
C LYS A 392 12.08 -27.30 -24.18
N ASN A 393 12.51 -26.21 -23.53
CA ASN A 393 13.90 -25.86 -23.38
C ASN A 393 14.36 -26.25 -21.98
N ALA A 394 15.33 -27.16 -21.88
CA ALA A 394 15.83 -27.68 -20.61
C ALA A 394 17.03 -26.86 -20.10
N ASP A 395 16.87 -25.54 -20.04
CA ASP A 395 17.79 -24.61 -19.38
C ASP A 395 17.79 -24.76 -17.85
N GLY A 396 16.72 -25.34 -17.30
CA GLY A 396 16.63 -25.85 -15.94
C GLY A 396 16.08 -24.86 -14.91
N ASP A 397 15.55 -23.72 -15.35
CA ASP A 397 14.98 -22.66 -14.50
C ASP A 397 13.52 -22.31 -14.84
N ASN A 398 12.89 -23.04 -15.76
CA ASN A 398 11.47 -22.94 -16.08
C ASN A 398 10.56 -23.38 -14.92
N VAL A 399 10.14 -22.43 -14.08
CA VAL A 399 9.26 -22.68 -12.93
C VAL A 399 7.83 -22.27 -13.23
N LEU A 400 6.91 -23.22 -13.19
CA LEU A 400 5.48 -22.94 -13.16
C LEU A 400 5.07 -22.53 -11.75
N ALA A 401 4.56 -21.31 -11.60
CA ALA A 401 4.21 -20.80 -10.30
C ALA A 401 2.71 -20.89 -9.98
N SER A 402 1.84 -20.60 -10.94
CA SER A 402 0.41 -20.82 -10.76
C SER A 402 -0.34 -21.06 -12.07
N VAL A 403 -1.48 -21.74 -11.96
CA VAL A 403 -2.50 -21.91 -13.01
C VAL A 403 -3.86 -21.64 -12.40
N ARG A 404 -4.67 -20.81 -13.05
CA ARG A 404 -6.03 -20.46 -12.61
C ARG A 404 -6.99 -20.64 -13.78
N VAL A 405 -8.09 -21.34 -13.55
CA VAL A 405 -9.15 -21.54 -14.54
C VAL A 405 -10.46 -21.05 -13.96
N ASN A 406 -11.07 -20.05 -14.59
CA ASN A 406 -12.34 -19.46 -14.20
C ASN A 406 -13.35 -19.58 -15.35
N ALA A 407 -14.63 -19.74 -15.01
CA ALA A 407 -15.76 -19.72 -15.93
C ALA A 407 -16.68 -18.55 -15.62
N TYR A 408 -17.08 -17.84 -16.66
CA TYR A 408 -17.86 -16.62 -16.61
C TYR A 408 -19.15 -16.79 -17.43
N PRO A 409 -20.31 -16.29 -16.96
CA PRO A 409 -21.52 -16.23 -17.76
C PRO A 409 -21.33 -15.43 -19.06
N ALA A 410 -22.20 -15.66 -20.05
CA ALA A 410 -22.13 -14.96 -21.34
C ALA A 410 -22.28 -13.43 -21.21
N ASP A 411 -22.99 -12.94 -20.20
CA ASP A 411 -23.23 -11.51 -19.92
C ASP A 411 -22.25 -10.89 -18.90
N TYR A 412 -21.15 -11.60 -18.59
CA TYR A 412 -20.12 -11.09 -17.70
C TYR A 412 -19.42 -9.87 -18.35
N ASP A 413 -19.20 -8.83 -17.55
CA ASP A 413 -18.54 -7.62 -18.04
C ASP A 413 -17.03 -7.75 -17.83
N PHE A 414 -16.29 -7.72 -18.93
CA PHE A 414 -14.82 -7.75 -18.92
C PHE A 414 -14.20 -6.36 -19.06
N THR A 415 -15.01 -5.29 -19.04
CA THR A 415 -14.53 -3.90 -19.05
C THR A 415 -13.65 -3.68 -17.82
N ALA A 416 -12.36 -3.44 -18.04
CA ALA A 416 -11.34 -3.57 -17.00
C ALA A 416 -11.61 -2.65 -15.78
N ASP A 417 -12.02 -1.42 -16.05
CA ASP A 417 -12.17 -0.30 -15.12
C ASP A 417 -13.61 0.00 -14.68
N ARG A 418 -14.60 -0.71 -15.24
CA ARG A 418 -15.98 -0.57 -14.79
C ARG A 418 -16.13 -1.04 -13.35
N VAL A 419 -16.61 -0.14 -12.49
CA VAL A 419 -16.87 -0.45 -11.08
C VAL A 419 -18.18 -1.22 -10.94
N GLY A 420 -18.10 -2.37 -10.29
CA GLY A 420 -19.21 -3.28 -10.02
C GLY A 420 -18.88 -4.17 -8.83
N GLY A 421 -19.43 -5.38 -8.80
CA GLY A 421 -19.03 -6.41 -7.82
C GLY A 421 -18.54 -7.65 -8.54
N TYR A 422 -17.23 -7.87 -8.61
CA TYR A 422 -16.64 -9.01 -9.31
C TYR A 422 -16.20 -10.08 -8.30
N PRO A 423 -16.54 -11.37 -8.51
CA PRO A 423 -16.25 -12.41 -7.53
C PRO A 423 -14.75 -12.72 -7.45
N SER A 424 -14.24 -12.81 -6.24
CA SER A 424 -12.87 -13.20 -5.89
C SER A 424 -12.87 -14.55 -5.20
N PHE A 425 -11.78 -15.30 -5.36
CA PHE A 425 -11.68 -16.67 -4.86
C PHE A 425 -10.34 -16.89 -4.16
N ASP A 426 -10.35 -17.67 -3.08
CA ASP A 426 -9.13 -18.05 -2.38
C ASP A 426 -8.28 -19.08 -3.15
N ALA A 427 -7.15 -19.48 -2.56
CA ALA A 427 -6.23 -20.44 -3.15
C ALA A 427 -6.85 -21.83 -3.41
N TYR A 428 -7.97 -22.15 -2.75
CA TYR A 428 -8.71 -23.40 -2.91
C TYR A 428 -9.89 -23.29 -3.89
N GLY A 429 -10.08 -22.12 -4.52
CA GLY A 429 -11.18 -21.88 -5.46
C GLY A 429 -12.52 -21.59 -4.79
N ARG A 430 -12.54 -21.36 -3.47
CA ARG A 430 -13.77 -21.00 -2.76
C ARG A 430 -14.04 -19.52 -2.98
N HIS A 431 -15.29 -19.19 -3.26
CA HIS A 431 -15.74 -17.80 -3.37
C HIS A 431 -15.62 -17.13 -1.98
N VAL A 432 -14.86 -16.05 -1.92
CA VAL A 432 -14.60 -15.30 -0.66
C VAL A 432 -15.32 -13.97 -0.60
N GLY A 433 -15.85 -13.48 -1.73
CA GLY A 433 -16.60 -12.24 -1.82
C GLY A 433 -16.32 -11.52 -3.14
N TYR A 434 -16.54 -10.22 -3.15
CA TYR A 434 -16.49 -9.37 -4.33
C TYR A 434 -15.42 -8.30 -4.20
N ARG A 435 -14.88 -7.88 -5.34
CA ARG A 435 -13.99 -6.73 -5.54
C ARG A 435 -14.62 -5.68 -6.47
N PRO A 436 -14.09 -4.45 -6.54
CA PRO A 436 -14.74 -3.35 -7.26
C PRO A 436 -14.58 -3.40 -8.77
N THR A 437 -13.46 -3.90 -9.29
CA THR A 437 -13.17 -3.89 -10.75
C THR A 437 -12.83 -5.26 -11.29
N HIS A 438 -12.93 -5.45 -12.60
CA HIS A 438 -12.60 -6.72 -13.22
C HIS A 438 -11.09 -6.99 -13.16
N GLU A 439 -10.28 -6.07 -13.70
CA GLU A 439 -8.83 -6.22 -13.92
C GLU A 439 -7.99 -4.92 -13.90
N SER A 440 -8.59 -3.72 -13.82
CA SER A 440 -7.82 -2.46 -13.88
C SER A 440 -7.05 -2.14 -12.60
N CYS A 441 -7.56 -2.57 -11.43
CA CYS A 441 -6.94 -2.27 -10.15
C CYS A 441 -5.58 -2.96 -10.00
N LEU A 442 -4.58 -2.24 -9.50
CA LEU A 442 -3.27 -2.77 -9.14
C LEU A 442 -3.37 -3.93 -8.14
N MET A 443 -4.29 -3.85 -7.17
CA MET A 443 -4.55 -4.93 -6.19
C MET A 443 -5.10 -6.21 -6.85
N ARG A 444 -5.58 -6.11 -8.10
CA ARG A 444 -6.08 -7.23 -8.91
C ARG A 444 -5.05 -7.71 -9.92
N ASN A 445 -4.38 -6.77 -10.58
CA ASN A 445 -3.38 -7.01 -11.58
C ASN A 445 -2.15 -6.17 -11.21
N MET A 446 -1.18 -6.80 -10.56
CA MET A 446 0.03 -6.12 -10.08
C MET A 446 0.82 -5.42 -11.21
N ARG A 447 0.61 -5.81 -12.48
CA ARG A 447 1.22 -5.16 -13.64
C ARG A 447 0.57 -3.82 -13.99
N SER A 448 -0.65 -3.57 -13.51
CA SER A 448 -1.30 -2.27 -13.62
C SER A 448 -0.52 -1.25 -12.81
N THR A 449 -0.50 -0.01 -13.29
CA THR A 449 0.05 1.13 -12.55
C THR A 449 -1.03 1.92 -11.82
N GLU A 450 -2.30 1.48 -11.90
CA GLU A 450 -3.46 2.23 -11.45
C GLU A 450 -4.23 1.49 -10.36
N PHE A 451 -4.54 2.18 -9.27
CA PHE A 451 -5.55 1.74 -8.32
C PHE A 451 -6.96 2.03 -8.84
N CYS A 452 -7.94 1.21 -8.48
CA CYS A 452 -9.34 1.53 -8.78
C CYS A 452 -9.81 2.74 -7.96
N SER A 453 -10.93 3.36 -8.35
CA SER A 453 -11.45 4.55 -7.66
C SER A 453 -11.73 4.31 -6.17
N VAL A 454 -12.15 3.10 -5.80
CA VAL A 454 -12.41 2.72 -4.39
C VAL A 454 -11.12 2.74 -3.57
N ASP A 455 -10.03 2.20 -4.12
CA ASP A 455 -8.73 2.19 -3.45
C ASP A 455 -8.12 3.58 -3.39
N LYS A 456 -8.23 4.38 -4.47
CA LYS A 456 -7.77 5.77 -4.51
C LYS A 456 -8.48 6.63 -3.45
N GLU A 457 -9.80 6.53 -3.35
CA GLU A 457 -10.60 7.22 -2.32
C GLU A 457 -10.13 6.83 -0.91
N ASN A 458 -9.94 5.53 -0.66
CA ASN A 458 -9.50 5.07 0.64
C ASN A 458 -8.10 5.57 1.00
N MET A 459 -7.14 5.55 0.06
CA MET A 459 -5.80 6.08 0.28
C MET A 459 -5.81 7.57 0.64
N TRP A 460 -6.59 8.40 -0.07
CA TRP A 460 -6.75 9.81 0.30
C TRP A 460 -7.26 9.99 1.73
N HIS A 461 -8.24 9.20 2.15
CA HIS A 461 -8.73 9.24 3.53
C HIS A 461 -7.66 8.85 4.55
N GLU A 462 -6.86 7.82 4.29
CA GLU A 462 -5.78 7.43 5.21
C GLU A 462 -4.68 8.50 5.26
N PHE A 463 -4.28 9.08 4.13
CA PHE A 463 -3.26 10.14 4.11
C PHE A 463 -3.71 11.41 4.82
N LEU A 464 -4.97 11.81 4.66
CA LEU A 464 -5.53 12.99 5.33
C LEU A 464 -5.79 12.79 6.83
N ASN A 465 -5.68 11.56 7.36
CA ASN A 465 -5.60 11.34 8.81
C ASN A 465 -4.21 11.70 9.38
N ARG A 466 -3.19 11.77 8.52
CA ARG A 466 -1.78 11.99 8.89
C ARG A 466 -1.25 13.35 8.44
N VAL A 467 -1.77 13.92 7.35
CA VAL A 467 -1.34 15.20 6.77
C VAL A 467 -2.47 16.22 6.80
N ASP A 468 -2.18 17.40 7.34
CA ASP A 468 -3.03 18.58 7.28
C ASP A 468 -2.82 19.34 5.97
N LEU A 469 -3.91 19.87 5.40
CA LEU A 469 -3.85 20.69 4.19
C LEU A 469 -3.31 22.11 4.43
N ILE A 470 -2.99 22.45 5.68
CA ILE A 470 -2.37 23.71 6.07
C ILE A 470 -1.04 23.36 6.72
N ASP A 471 0.05 23.72 6.06
CA ASP A 471 1.40 23.57 6.61
C ASP A 471 1.68 24.63 7.66
N GLU A 472 1.34 25.89 7.37
CA GLU A 472 1.57 27.00 8.28
C GLU A 472 0.64 28.19 7.98
N VAL A 473 0.30 28.96 9.01
CA VAL A 473 -0.29 30.30 8.85
C VAL A 473 0.72 31.32 9.36
N LYS A 474 1.26 32.14 8.46
CA LYS A 474 2.26 33.16 8.76
C LYS A 474 1.62 34.53 8.85
N VAL A 475 2.06 35.31 9.83
CA VAL A 475 1.71 36.71 9.99
C VAL A 475 3.00 37.52 10.02
N THR A 476 3.33 38.14 8.89
CA THR A 476 4.60 38.84 8.70
C THR A 476 4.38 40.35 8.65
N PRO A 477 5.13 41.17 9.41
CA PRO A 477 5.05 42.61 9.28
C PRO A 477 5.56 43.08 7.92
N VAL A 478 4.79 43.92 7.23
CA VAL A 478 5.16 44.53 5.94
C VAL A 478 4.99 46.04 6.01
N MET A 479 5.74 46.77 5.18
CA MET A 479 5.62 48.22 5.11
C MET A 479 4.57 48.61 4.07
N GLY A 480 3.50 49.24 4.52
CA GLY A 480 2.45 49.79 3.67
C GLY A 480 2.96 50.95 2.82
N LYS A 481 2.22 51.27 1.75
CA LYS A 481 2.58 52.36 0.82
C LYS A 481 2.58 53.74 1.48
N ASP A 482 1.89 53.90 2.60
CA ASP A 482 1.82 55.12 3.40
C ASP A 482 2.90 55.19 4.51
N GLY A 483 3.79 54.19 4.57
CA GLY A 483 4.86 54.11 5.56
C GLY A 483 4.42 53.57 6.92
N LYS A 484 3.19 53.04 7.04
CA LYS A 484 2.75 52.33 8.25
C LYS A 484 3.10 50.84 8.17
N VAL A 485 3.23 50.21 9.34
CA VAL A 485 3.39 48.76 9.43
C VAL A 485 2.03 48.11 9.25
N GLU A 486 1.93 47.19 8.31
CA GLU A 486 0.77 46.32 8.05
C GLU A 486 1.18 44.87 8.29
N ARG A 487 0.23 43.92 8.21
CA ARG A 487 0.53 42.50 8.35
C ARG A 487 0.15 41.73 7.10
N LEU A 488 1.11 41.07 6.46
CA LEU A 488 0.85 40.06 5.45
C LEU A 488 0.47 38.76 6.16
N ILE A 489 -0.76 38.33 5.93
CA ILE A 489 -1.27 37.04 6.40
C ILE A 489 -1.18 36.09 5.21
N SER A 490 -0.49 34.96 5.37
CA SER A 490 -0.38 33.93 4.34
C SER A 490 -0.63 32.55 4.91
N VAL A 491 -1.34 31.71 4.16
CA VAL A 491 -1.48 30.28 4.43
C VAL A 491 -0.61 29.50 3.46
N GLU A 492 0.23 28.63 4.00
CA GLU A 492 1.04 27.68 3.22
C GLU A 492 0.33 26.33 3.23
N THR A 493 0.26 25.70 2.07
CA THR A 493 -0.42 24.42 1.85
C THR A 493 0.55 23.48 1.14
N PRO A 494 0.36 22.15 1.26
CA PRO A 494 0.98 21.22 0.35
C PRO A 494 0.66 21.60 -1.11
N ASP A 495 1.58 21.33 -2.03
CA ASP A 495 1.44 21.66 -3.46
C ASP A 495 0.50 20.68 -4.17
N LEU A 496 -0.76 20.66 -3.73
CA LEU A 496 -1.83 19.82 -4.24
C LEU A 496 -2.71 20.62 -5.20
N GLU A 497 -3.00 20.02 -6.34
CA GLU A 497 -3.96 20.59 -7.28
C GLU A 497 -5.38 20.58 -6.70
N GLY A 498 -6.17 21.60 -7.04
CA GLY A 498 -7.58 21.66 -6.66
C GLY A 498 -7.87 22.12 -5.23
N LEU A 499 -6.87 22.62 -4.47
CA LEU A 499 -7.14 23.24 -3.17
C LEU A 499 -7.80 24.62 -3.30
N SER A 500 -8.78 24.88 -2.45
CA SER A 500 -9.49 26.15 -2.32
C SER A 500 -9.31 26.70 -0.91
N VAL A 501 -8.93 27.97 -0.80
CA VAL A 501 -8.77 28.70 0.47
C VAL A 501 -10.00 29.58 0.73
N ARG A 502 -10.58 29.46 1.92
CA ARG A 502 -11.67 30.33 2.39
C ARG A 502 -11.30 30.97 3.72
N TRP A 503 -11.55 32.27 3.82
CA TRP A 503 -11.30 33.05 5.03
C TRP A 503 -12.61 33.41 5.70
N PHE A 504 -12.61 33.38 7.03
CA PHE A 504 -13.72 33.74 7.88
C PHE A 504 -13.24 34.75 8.91
N GLY A 505 -14.05 35.77 9.17
CA GLY A 505 -13.81 36.79 10.18
C GLY A 505 -14.99 36.91 11.14
N GLU A 506 -14.84 37.76 12.13
CA GLU A 506 -15.88 38.07 13.11
C GLU A 506 -16.68 39.31 12.70
N GLU A 507 -18.01 39.19 12.65
CA GLU A 507 -18.93 40.32 12.50
C GLU A 507 -19.75 40.48 13.79
N LYS A 508 -19.84 41.71 14.31
CA LYS A 508 -20.68 42.03 15.46
C LYS A 508 -22.10 42.37 15.01
N SER A 509 -23.07 41.62 15.53
CA SER A 509 -24.49 41.90 15.40
C SER A 509 -24.90 43.11 16.24
N GLU A 510 -26.05 43.73 15.91
CA GLU A 510 -26.61 44.87 16.65
C GLU A 510 -26.90 44.55 18.13
N ASP A 511 -27.11 43.28 18.49
CA ASP A 511 -27.33 42.82 19.86
C ASP A 511 -26.03 42.58 20.66
N GLY A 512 -24.87 42.86 20.06
CA GLY A 512 -23.56 42.67 20.66
C GLY A 512 -23.02 41.24 20.58
N SER A 513 -23.75 40.30 19.96
CA SER A 513 -23.22 38.97 19.65
C SER A 513 -22.23 39.01 18.49
N THR A 514 -21.22 38.16 18.52
CA THR A 514 -20.28 37.98 17.41
C THR A 514 -20.63 36.72 16.64
N ARG A 515 -20.71 36.83 15.31
CA ARG A 515 -20.89 35.68 14.42
C ARG A 515 -19.70 35.56 13.48
N GLU A 516 -19.36 34.32 13.13
CA GLU A 516 -18.38 34.06 12.08
C GLU A 516 -19.03 34.27 10.70
N VAL A 517 -18.37 35.02 9.82
CA VAL A 517 -18.82 35.29 8.45
C VAL A 517 -17.72 34.98 7.44
N GLN A 518 -18.10 34.40 6.31
CA GLN A 518 -17.16 34.16 5.21
C GLN A 518 -16.80 35.48 4.52
N LEU A 519 -15.50 35.72 4.37
CA LEU A 519 -14.94 36.89 3.71
C LEU A 519 -14.82 36.63 2.21
N ASN A 520 -15.92 36.79 1.47
CA ASN A 520 -15.98 36.45 0.04
C ASN A 520 -14.97 37.24 -0.83
N HIS A 521 -14.55 38.43 -0.40
CA HIS A 521 -13.53 39.20 -1.11
C HIS A 521 -12.12 38.57 -1.03
N LEU A 522 -11.89 37.63 -0.10
CA LEU A 522 -10.64 36.88 0.06
C LEU A 522 -10.73 35.44 -0.45
N GLN A 523 -11.85 35.04 -1.07
CA GLN A 523 -12.03 33.67 -1.56
C GLN A 523 -10.93 33.30 -2.58
N GLY A 524 -10.30 32.14 -2.37
CA GLY A 524 -9.22 31.63 -3.21
C GLY A 524 -7.86 32.32 -2.98
N GLN A 525 -7.78 33.34 -2.12
CA GLN A 525 -6.51 34.01 -1.83
C GLN A 525 -5.72 33.23 -0.77
N SER A 526 -4.50 32.80 -1.10
CA SER A 526 -3.58 32.20 -0.13
C SER A 526 -2.87 33.23 0.75
N GLN A 527 -2.95 34.52 0.40
CA GLN A 527 -2.37 35.60 1.19
C GLN A 527 -3.15 36.91 1.01
N TRP A 528 -3.19 37.74 2.05
CA TRP A 528 -3.79 39.07 2.02
C TRP A 528 -3.13 39.99 3.04
N ILE A 529 -3.25 41.30 2.84
CA ILE A 529 -2.70 42.33 3.73
C ILE A 529 -3.80 42.77 4.68
N ALA A 530 -3.57 42.62 5.98
CA ALA A 530 -4.41 43.13 7.04
C ALA A 530 -3.94 44.52 7.49
N HIS A 531 -4.88 45.46 7.52
CA HIS A 531 -4.63 46.84 7.93
C HIS A 531 -4.86 47.02 9.44
N ASP A 532 -3.91 47.67 10.11
CA ASP A 532 -3.96 47.89 11.55
C ASP A 532 -5.21 48.70 11.96
N GLY A 533 -6.03 48.12 12.84
CA GLY A 533 -7.26 48.70 13.36
C GLY A 533 -8.53 48.25 12.65
N GLU A 534 -8.54 48.26 11.32
CA GLU A 534 -9.70 47.83 10.50
C GLU A 534 -9.86 46.31 10.53
N ASP A 535 -8.75 45.58 10.38
CA ASP A 535 -8.73 44.11 10.32
C ASP A 535 -8.29 43.47 11.65
N ALA A 536 -8.51 44.17 12.77
CA ALA A 536 -8.20 43.64 14.08
C ALA A 536 -9.29 42.66 14.53
N GLY A 537 -8.96 41.38 14.67
CA GLY A 537 -9.93 40.38 15.11
C GLY A 537 -9.39 38.94 15.11
N LYS A 538 -10.30 38.00 15.36
CA LYS A 538 -10.04 36.58 15.14
C LYS A 538 -10.47 36.20 13.73
N TYR A 539 -9.62 35.44 13.07
CA TYR A 539 -9.86 34.90 11.74
C TYR A 539 -9.71 33.39 11.77
N ARG A 540 -10.47 32.72 10.92
CA ARG A 540 -10.29 31.30 10.63
C ARG A 540 -10.06 31.16 9.14
N VAL A 541 -9.06 30.36 8.79
CA VAL A 541 -8.83 29.91 7.42
C VAL A 541 -9.29 28.46 7.29
N GLU A 542 -9.85 28.14 6.15
CA GLU A 542 -10.24 26.78 5.80
C GLU A 542 -9.67 26.45 4.42
N VAL A 543 -9.02 25.29 4.33
CA VAL A 543 -8.49 24.75 3.08
C VAL A 543 -9.20 23.42 2.81
N SER A 544 -9.76 23.28 1.62
CA SER A 544 -10.46 22.08 1.19
C SER A 544 -10.22 21.85 -0.30
N PHE A 545 -10.40 20.62 -0.78
CA PHE A 545 -10.51 20.39 -2.22
C PHE A 545 -11.76 21.10 -2.76
N ALA A 546 -11.63 21.73 -3.93
CA ALA A 546 -12.75 22.32 -4.65
C ALA A 546 -13.68 21.20 -5.12
N ASN A 547 -14.98 21.35 -4.85
CA ASN A 547 -16.01 20.53 -5.50
C ASN A 547 -16.34 21.25 -6.82
N ASP A 548 -15.81 20.77 -7.93
CA ASP A 548 -16.30 21.18 -9.26
C ASP A 548 -17.60 20.47 -9.62
#